data_AF-A0AAJ2TJH0-F1
#
_entry.id   AF-A0AAJ2TJH0-F1
#
_cell.length_a   1.000
_cell.length_b   1.000
_cell.length_c   1.000
_cell.angle_alpha   90.00
_cell.angle_beta   90.00
_cell.angle_gamma   90.00
#
_symmetry.space_group_name_H-M   'P 1'
#
loop_
_entity.id
_entity.type
_entity.pdbx_description
1 polymer ?
#
loop_
_entity_poly.entity_id
_entity_poly.type
_entity_poly.pdbx_seq_one_letter_code
_entity_poly.pdbx_strand_id
1 'polypeptide(L)'
;MPGTATRKTVFRGWMGGLFAVLVACPSLAHGTNCDSKVANVSIDASGKVFVATTASPIHAVCNIVSKGDFSMPTEVCKATYAMLMSAKVSAIPIRLYYTSVPQCGDIKAWSAQPSFYHAELF
;
A
#
# COMPACT_ATOMS: atom_id res chain seq x y z
N MET A 1 -22.22 -27.14 65.98
CA MET A 1 -23.59 -26.60 66.12
C MET A 1 -23.50 -25.11 66.40
N PRO A 2 -24.43 -24.21 65.99
CA PRO A 2 -25.42 -24.16 64.89
C PRO A 2 -25.08 -23.02 63.87
N GLY A 3 -25.66 -22.90 62.67
CA GLY A 3 -26.88 -22.10 62.31
C GLY A 3 -26.65 -20.58 62.44
N THR A 4 -26.99 -19.63 61.56
CA THR A 4 -28.25 -19.34 60.84
C THR A 4 -28.05 -17.99 60.07
N ALA A 5 -28.31 -17.90 58.77
CA ALA A 5 -29.46 -17.22 58.11
C ALA A 5 -29.55 -15.66 58.07
N THR A 6 -29.48 -15.12 56.82
CA THR A 6 -30.26 -14.02 56.17
C THR A 6 -30.33 -12.59 56.73
N ARG A 7 -30.04 -11.57 55.88
CA ARG A 7 -31.02 -10.51 55.51
C ARG A 7 -30.65 -9.69 54.25
N LYS A 8 -31.69 -9.35 53.48
CA LYS A 8 -31.77 -8.65 52.17
C LYS A 8 -31.80 -7.11 52.28
N THR A 9 -31.45 -6.42 51.18
CA THR A 9 -32.06 -5.16 50.61
C THR A 9 -31.30 -4.82 49.31
N VAL A 10 -31.75 -5.07 48.07
CA VAL A 10 -32.80 -4.46 47.20
C VAL A 10 -32.60 -2.97 46.83
N PHE A 11 -32.04 -2.80 45.62
CA PHE A 11 -32.21 -1.79 44.55
C PHE A 11 -33.11 -0.56 44.75
N ARG A 12 -32.59 0.63 44.37
CA ARG A 12 -33.23 1.55 43.40
C ARG A 12 -32.34 2.75 43.07
N GLY A 13 -32.06 2.99 41.78
CA GLY A 13 -31.52 4.27 41.32
C GLY A 13 -30.82 4.24 39.96
N TRP A 14 -31.60 4.47 38.90
CA TRP A 14 -31.18 5.07 37.61
C TRP A 14 -29.93 4.51 36.89
N MET A 15 -30.12 3.49 36.06
CA MET A 15 -29.16 3.14 35.00
C MET A 15 -29.42 4.01 33.76
N GLY A 16 -28.85 5.21 33.76
CA GLY A 16 -28.59 5.95 32.52
C GLY A 16 -27.45 5.24 31.78
N GLY A 17 -27.79 4.37 30.83
CA GLY A 17 -26.81 3.67 30.02
C GLY A 17 -26.06 4.64 29.09
N LEU A 18 -24.81 4.96 29.41
CA LEU A 18 -23.87 5.51 28.43
C LEU A 18 -23.55 4.42 27.41
N PHE A 19 -24.18 4.48 26.23
CA PHE A 19 -23.73 3.75 25.06
C PHE A 19 -22.43 4.37 24.56
N ALA A 20 -21.29 3.77 24.91
CA ALA A 20 -20.01 4.11 24.31
C ALA A 20 -19.99 3.59 22.85
N VAL A 21 -20.26 4.48 21.90
CA VAL A 21 -20.13 4.19 20.46
C VAL A 21 -18.64 4.11 20.15
N LEU A 22 -18.13 2.88 20.01
CA LEU A 22 -16.82 2.62 19.41
C LEU A 22 -16.90 2.98 17.92
N VAL A 23 -16.43 4.18 17.57
CA VAL A 23 -16.25 4.60 16.18
C VAL A 23 -15.12 3.76 15.59
N ALA A 24 -15.48 2.65 14.94
CA ALA A 24 -14.56 1.92 14.09
C ALA A 24 -14.21 2.82 12.90
N CYS A 25 -13.00 3.41 12.92
CA CYS A 25 -12.49 4.15 11.79
C CYS A 25 -12.27 3.15 10.65
N PRO A 26 -12.97 3.25 9.51
CA PRO A 26 -12.73 2.34 8.40
C PRO A 26 -11.28 2.54 7.94
N SER A 27 -10.51 1.46 7.84
CA SER A 27 -9.20 1.52 7.20
C SER A 27 -9.42 1.97 5.76
N LEU A 28 -9.13 3.24 5.46
CA LEU A 28 -9.08 3.73 4.09
C LEU A 28 -8.16 2.78 3.31
N ALA A 29 -8.57 2.34 2.14
CA ALA A 29 -7.62 1.68 1.24
C ALA A 29 -6.57 2.75 0.87
N HIS A 30 -5.34 2.61 1.38
CA HIS A 30 -4.30 3.63 1.22
C HIS A 30 -3.70 3.50 -0.18
N GLY A 31 -4.23 4.30 -1.12
CA GLY A 31 -3.49 4.63 -2.33
C GLY A 31 -2.34 5.57 -1.97
N THR A 32 -1.11 5.14 -2.19
CA THR A 32 0.09 5.93 -1.91
C THR A 32 0.77 6.32 -3.21
N ASN A 33 1.13 7.60 -3.27
CA ASN A 33 1.80 8.21 -4.40
C ASN A 33 3.26 8.49 -4.03
N CYS A 34 4.17 8.05 -4.89
CA CYS A 34 5.61 8.21 -4.71
C CYS A 34 6.17 9.19 -5.73
N ASP A 35 6.20 10.45 -5.33
CA ASP A 35 6.73 11.57 -6.11
C ASP A 35 8.25 11.58 -6.01
N SER A 36 8.94 11.32 -7.12
CA SER A 36 10.39 11.14 -7.11
C SER A 36 11.02 11.27 -8.49
N LYS A 37 12.36 11.22 -8.53
CA LYS A 37 13.08 11.04 -9.80
C LYS A 37 13.43 9.58 -9.99
N VAL A 38 13.37 9.11 -11.23
CA VAL A 38 13.83 7.75 -11.57
C VAL A 38 15.35 7.70 -11.49
N ALA A 39 15.87 6.92 -10.55
CA ALA A 39 17.30 6.66 -10.40
C ALA A 39 17.73 5.51 -11.32
N ASN A 40 16.91 4.47 -11.43
CA ASN A 40 17.17 3.35 -12.33
C ASN A 40 15.90 2.70 -12.85
N VAL A 41 15.99 2.10 -14.03
CA VAL A 41 14.97 1.23 -14.63
C VAL A 41 15.71 0.10 -15.32
N SER A 42 15.22 -1.13 -15.15
CA SER A 42 15.81 -2.31 -15.77
C SER A 42 14.75 -3.39 -15.99
N ILE A 43 15.07 -4.36 -16.85
CA ILE A 43 14.26 -5.56 -17.07
C ILE A 43 15.15 -6.78 -16.82
N ASP A 44 14.65 -7.77 -16.10
CA ASP A 44 15.35 -9.05 -15.92
C ASP A 44 15.03 -10.06 -17.04
N ALA A 45 15.70 -11.21 -17.03
CA ALA A 45 15.50 -12.26 -18.03
C ALA A 45 14.07 -12.85 -18.05
N SER A 46 13.29 -12.66 -16.99
CA SER A 46 11.89 -13.10 -16.90
C SER A 46 10.89 -12.06 -17.39
N GLY A 47 11.37 -10.87 -17.78
CA GLY A 47 10.54 -9.75 -18.20
C GLY A 47 10.00 -8.90 -17.05
N LYS A 48 10.46 -9.08 -15.81
CA LYS A 48 10.06 -8.18 -14.71
C LYS A 48 10.74 -6.84 -14.88
N VAL A 49 9.95 -5.78 -14.82
CA VAL A 49 10.42 -4.39 -14.83
C VAL A 49 10.73 -4.00 -13.39
N PHE A 50 11.96 -3.58 -13.17
CA PHE A 50 12.43 -3.02 -11.91
C PHE A 50 12.63 -1.51 -12.05
N VAL A 51 12.21 -0.76 -11.04
CA VAL A 51 12.45 0.68 -10.92
C VAL A 51 13.08 0.98 -9.57
N ALA A 52 14.02 1.93 -9.57
CA ALA A 52 14.53 2.57 -8.36
C ALA A 52 14.30 4.07 -8.49
N THR A 53 13.87 4.72 -7.42
CA THR A 53 13.68 6.17 -7.41
C THR A 53 14.50 6.81 -6.30
N THR A 54 14.45 8.13 -6.21
CA THR A 54 15.03 8.86 -5.06
C THR A 54 14.27 8.61 -3.75
N ALA A 55 13.05 8.07 -3.80
CA ALA A 55 12.18 7.85 -2.64
C ALA A 55 12.01 6.37 -2.27
N SER A 56 12.40 5.43 -3.14
CA SER A 56 12.29 4.00 -2.90
C SER A 56 13.45 3.23 -3.52
N PRO A 57 13.90 2.12 -2.87
CA PRO A 57 14.97 1.29 -3.43
C PRO A 57 14.49 0.58 -4.69
N ILE A 58 15.41 -0.10 -5.39
CA ILE A 58 15.04 -0.91 -6.56
C ILE A 58 14.01 -1.98 -6.20
N HIS A 59 12.92 -2.07 -6.95
CA HIS A 59 11.84 -3.05 -6.74
C HIS A 59 11.11 -3.35 -8.06
N ALA A 60 10.48 -4.52 -8.16
CA ALA A 60 9.73 -4.91 -9.34
C ALA A 60 8.32 -4.35 -9.31
N VAL A 61 7.85 -3.78 -10.42
CA VAL A 61 6.55 -3.08 -10.50
C VAL A 61 5.56 -3.70 -11.48
N CYS A 62 6.04 -4.38 -12.52
CA CYS A 62 5.20 -5.11 -13.47
C CYS A 62 6.05 -6.11 -14.26
N ASN A 63 5.43 -6.87 -15.16
CA ASN A 63 6.14 -7.78 -16.06
C ASN A 63 5.61 -7.67 -17.51
N ILE A 64 6.54 -7.58 -18.47
CA ILE A 64 6.27 -7.34 -19.91
C ILE A 64 6.03 -8.61 -20.73
N VAL A 65 6.17 -9.78 -20.11
CA VAL A 65 5.91 -11.10 -20.72
C VAL A 65 4.60 -11.68 -20.19
N SER A 66 4.36 -11.62 -18.88
CA SER A 66 3.15 -12.12 -18.22
C SER A 66 2.78 -11.26 -17.03
N LYS A 67 1.49 -10.93 -16.88
CA LYS A 67 0.98 -10.14 -15.74
C LYS A 67 1.39 -10.73 -14.39
N GLY A 68 1.32 -12.05 -14.23
CA GLY A 68 1.56 -12.72 -12.94
C GLY A 68 0.71 -12.13 -11.82
N ASP A 69 1.33 -11.92 -10.65
CA ASP A 69 0.67 -11.32 -9.48
C ASP A 69 0.53 -9.79 -9.59
N PHE A 70 1.16 -9.14 -10.57
CA PHE A 70 1.12 -7.68 -10.68
C PHE A 70 -0.25 -7.18 -11.11
N SER A 71 -0.67 -6.02 -10.60
CA SER A 71 -1.95 -5.42 -10.99
C SER A 71 -1.96 -4.95 -12.45
N MET A 72 -0.82 -4.48 -12.94
CA MET A 72 -0.67 -3.89 -14.28
C MET A 72 -0.67 -4.95 -15.41
N PRO A 73 -1.54 -4.81 -16.44
CA PRO A 73 -1.51 -5.68 -17.63
C PRO A 73 -0.18 -5.58 -18.40
N THR A 74 0.17 -6.65 -19.11
CA THR A 74 1.44 -6.78 -19.83
C THR A 74 1.68 -5.66 -20.85
N GLU A 75 0.65 -5.29 -21.61
CA GLU A 75 0.70 -4.24 -22.65
C GLU A 75 0.93 -2.87 -22.02
N VAL A 76 0.24 -2.59 -20.92
CA VAL A 76 0.40 -1.35 -20.15
C VAL A 76 1.78 -1.31 -19.51
N CYS A 77 2.29 -2.43 -19.01
CA CYS A 77 3.63 -2.52 -18.44
C CYS A 77 4.72 -2.14 -19.45
N LYS A 78 4.59 -2.52 -20.72
CA LYS A 78 5.51 -2.10 -21.79
C LYS A 78 5.51 -0.59 -21.99
N ALA A 79 4.33 0.02 -22.02
CA ALA A 79 4.19 1.47 -22.13
C ALA A 79 4.76 2.19 -20.88
N THR A 80 4.47 1.67 -19.68
CA THR A 80 5.02 2.21 -18.44
C THR A 80 6.54 2.08 -18.38
N TYR A 81 7.13 0.96 -18.83
CA TYR A 81 8.58 0.84 -18.95
C TYR A 81 9.18 1.92 -19.85
N ALA A 82 8.60 2.15 -21.03
CA ALA A 82 9.04 3.21 -21.93
C ALA A 82 8.95 4.60 -21.29
N MET A 83 7.89 4.87 -20.54
CA MET A 83 7.70 6.13 -19.81
C MET A 83 8.68 6.29 -18.62
N LEU A 84 8.99 5.22 -17.89
CA LEU A 84 10.01 5.25 -16.83
C LEU A 84 11.40 5.52 -17.43
N MET A 85 11.69 4.93 -18.59
CA MET A 85 12.93 5.19 -19.34
C MET A 85 13.01 6.63 -19.83
N SER A 86 11.92 7.20 -20.37
CA SER A 86 11.89 8.61 -20.78
C SER A 86 12.05 9.54 -19.58
N ALA A 87 11.37 9.27 -18.46
CA ALA A 87 11.54 10.01 -17.21
C ALA A 87 13.01 10.03 -16.75
N LYS A 88 13.68 8.86 -16.79
CA LYS A 88 15.10 8.73 -16.44
C LYS A 88 16.01 9.55 -17.35
N VAL A 89 15.85 9.43 -18.67
CA VAL A 89 16.70 10.10 -19.65
C VAL A 89 16.49 11.62 -19.65
N SER A 90 15.24 12.07 -19.47
CA SER A 90 14.89 13.49 -19.44
C SER A 90 15.02 14.12 -18.06
N ALA A 91 15.35 13.35 -17.02
CA ALA A 91 15.39 13.78 -15.62
C ALA A 91 14.08 14.45 -15.14
N ILE A 92 12.95 14.06 -15.73
CA ILE A 92 11.61 14.55 -15.39
C ILE A 92 11.11 13.79 -14.16
N PRO A 93 10.51 14.48 -13.16
CA PRO A 93 9.84 13.82 -12.04
C PRO A 93 8.76 12.82 -12.49
N ILE A 94 8.61 11.75 -11.73
CA ILE A 94 7.57 10.74 -11.92
C ILE A 94 6.81 10.53 -10.62
N ARG A 95 5.51 10.30 -10.74
CA ARG A 95 4.66 9.86 -9.63
C ARG A 95 4.28 8.41 -9.87
N LEU A 96 4.62 7.54 -8.91
CA LEU A 96 4.27 6.12 -8.94
C LEU A 96 3.15 5.83 -7.95
N TYR A 97 2.15 5.06 -8.36
CA TYR A 97 0.95 4.81 -7.57
C TYR A 97 0.86 3.36 -7.12
N TYR A 98 0.59 3.16 -5.82
CA TYR A 98 0.46 1.84 -5.18
C TYR A 98 -0.80 1.76 -4.32
N THR A 99 -1.52 0.64 -4.34
CA THR A 99 -2.74 0.46 -3.52
C THR A 99 -2.51 -0.17 -2.14
N SER A 100 -1.32 -0.70 -1.86
CA SER A 100 -1.07 -1.51 -0.65
C SER A 100 0.28 -1.22 0.02
N VAL A 101 0.90 -0.09 -0.33
CA VAL A 101 2.16 0.39 0.26
C VAL A 101 1.81 1.63 1.07
N PRO A 102 1.98 1.67 2.41
CA PRO A 102 1.60 2.84 3.21
C PRO A 102 2.46 4.09 2.94
N GLN A 103 3.76 3.89 2.69
CA GLN A 103 4.70 4.96 2.32
C GLN A 103 5.81 4.40 1.43
N CYS A 104 6.39 5.25 0.60
CA CYS A 104 7.41 4.84 -0.39
C CYS A 104 8.65 4.20 0.23
N GLY A 105 9.00 4.61 1.46
CA GLY A 105 10.11 4.04 2.22
C GLY A 105 9.89 2.62 2.73
N ASP A 106 8.64 2.14 2.75
CA ASP A 106 8.32 0.75 3.18
C ASP A 106 8.61 -0.27 2.07
N ILE A 107 8.85 0.19 0.84
CA ILE A 107 9.19 -0.68 -0.28
C ILE A 107 10.56 -1.30 0.01
N LYS A 108 10.58 -2.63 0.10
CA LYS A 108 11.81 -3.39 0.31
C LYS A 108 12.61 -3.51 -0.99
N ALA A 109 13.93 -3.40 -0.89
CA ALA A 109 14.82 -3.62 -2.03
C ALA A 109 14.63 -5.03 -2.62
N TRP A 110 14.61 -5.11 -3.94
CA TRP A 110 14.44 -6.34 -4.73
C TRP A 110 13.15 -7.11 -4.44
N SER A 111 12.15 -6.44 -3.87
CA SER A 111 10.81 -7.03 -3.68
C SER A 111 9.92 -6.80 -4.90
N ALA A 112 8.91 -7.66 -5.07
CA ALA A 112 7.83 -7.39 -5.98
C ALA A 112 6.81 -6.46 -5.31
N GLN A 113 6.29 -5.49 -6.05
CA GLN A 113 5.21 -4.61 -5.65
C GLN A 113 3.98 -4.83 -6.56
N PRO A 114 3.21 -5.91 -6.31
CA PRO A 114 1.99 -6.22 -7.07
C PRO A 114 0.97 -5.09 -7.12
N SER A 115 0.95 -4.26 -6.08
CA SER A 115 0.01 -3.16 -5.89
C SER A 115 0.29 -1.95 -6.78
N PHE A 116 1.39 -1.92 -7.54
CA PHE A 116 1.66 -0.85 -8.50
C PHE A 116 0.65 -0.89 -9.65
N TYR A 117 -0.01 0.23 -9.93
CA TYR A 117 -1.09 0.27 -10.91
C TYR A 117 -1.05 1.45 -11.89
N HIS A 118 -0.31 2.52 -11.58
CA HIS A 118 -0.26 3.71 -12.42
C HIS A 118 1.05 4.48 -12.25
N ALA A 119 1.43 5.21 -13.28
CA ALA A 119 2.52 6.17 -13.24
C ALA A 119 2.24 7.33 -14.19
N GLU A 120 2.72 8.52 -13.83
CA GLU A 120 2.61 9.73 -14.66
C GLU A 120 3.88 10.58 -14.53
N LEU A 121 4.17 11.35 -15.58
CA LEU A 121 5.18 12.41 -15.57
C LEU A 121 4.55 13.70 -15.04
N PHE A 122 5.29 14.50 -14.29
CA PHE A 122 4.82 15.82 -13.81
C PHE A 122 5.96 16.83 -13.67
#